data_AF-L0WCE6-F1
#
_entry.id   AF-L0WCE6-F1
#
_cell.length_a   1.000
_cell.length_b   1.000
_cell.length_c   1.000
_cell.angle_alpha   90.00
_cell.angle_beta   90.00
_cell.angle_gamma   90.00
#
_symmetry.space_group_name_H-M   'P 1'
#
loop_
_entity.id
_entity.type
_entity.pdbx_description
1 polymer ?
#
loop_
_entity_poly.entity_id
_entity_poly.type
_entity_poly.pdbx_seq_one_letter_code
_entity_poly.pdbx_strand_id
1 'polypeptide(L)'
;MSDPNIRLECLRPAEKWERPTGDEIREVLRLAGLTGGGAAKKVGLGQKGDRTVRRWIGEETHIPYAAWALLCDMAGLGKIWEEG
;
A
#
# COMPACT_ATOMS: atom_id res chain seq x y z
N MET A 1 -11.24 -3.56 -19.42
CA MET A 1 -10.45 -2.95 -18.33
C MET A 1 -10.67 -3.85 -17.13
N SER A 2 -9.77 -4.82 -16.93
CA SER A 2 -9.86 -5.87 -15.90
C SER A 2 -8.41 -6.20 -15.54
N ASP A 3 -7.92 -6.23 -14.32
CA ASP A 3 -8.31 -5.75 -12.98
C ASP A 3 -6.99 -5.29 -12.35
N PRO A 4 -6.91 -4.32 -11.43
CA PRO A 4 -5.79 -4.30 -10.52
C PRO A 4 -6.06 -5.39 -9.49
N ASN A 5 -5.60 -6.61 -9.76
CA ASN A 5 -5.63 -7.68 -8.76
C ASN A 5 -4.30 -7.57 -7.99
N ILE A 6 -4.36 -7.20 -6.71
CA ILE A 6 -3.15 -7.14 -5.86
C ILE A 6 -2.59 -8.55 -5.76
N ARG A 7 -1.32 -8.75 -6.15
CA ARG A 7 -0.73 -10.09 -6.17
C ARG A 7 -0.58 -10.63 -4.75
N LEU A 8 -0.73 -11.96 -4.60
CA LEU A 8 -0.72 -12.62 -3.30
C LEU A 8 0.64 -12.51 -2.59
N GLU A 9 1.73 -12.46 -3.33
CA GLU A 9 3.08 -12.21 -2.81
C GLU A 9 3.21 -10.84 -2.13
N CYS A 10 2.38 -9.86 -2.50
CA CYS A 10 2.30 -8.57 -1.82
C CYS A 10 1.54 -8.68 -0.49
N LEU A 11 0.81 -9.77 -0.24
CA LEU A 11 -0.01 -9.96 0.97
C LEU A 11 0.62 -10.97 1.94
N ARG A 12 1.95 -10.99 2.03
CA ARG A 12 2.72 -11.89 2.89
C ARG A 12 3.41 -11.16 4.06
N PRO A 13 3.85 -11.89 5.10
CA PRO A 13 4.72 -11.35 6.13
C PRO A 13 6.01 -10.75 5.55
N ALA A 14 6.59 -9.77 6.25
CA ALA A 14 7.74 -8.98 5.78
C ALA A 14 8.90 -9.81 5.24
N GLU A 15 9.17 -10.99 5.82
CA GLU A 15 10.26 -11.89 5.42
C GLU A 15 10.04 -12.55 4.06
N LYS A 16 8.79 -12.70 3.63
CA LYS A 16 8.37 -13.42 2.40
C LYS A 16 7.65 -12.52 1.40
N TRP A 17 7.58 -11.22 1.70
CA TRP A 17 6.83 -10.22 0.96
C TRP A 17 7.56 -9.77 -0.30
N GLU A 18 6.80 -9.66 -1.40
CA GLU A 18 7.25 -8.94 -2.58
C GLU A 18 6.66 -7.53 -2.62
N ARG A 19 7.47 -6.58 -3.08
CA ARG A 19 7.04 -5.18 -3.15
C ARG A 19 5.92 -5.00 -4.18
N PRO A 20 4.89 -4.21 -3.87
CA PRO A 20 3.84 -3.88 -4.81
C PRO A 20 4.35 -2.91 -5.88
N THR A 21 3.74 -2.98 -7.06
CA THR A 21 3.87 -2.01 -8.14
C THR A 21 3.08 -0.74 -7.85
N GLY A 22 3.27 0.30 -8.65
CA GLY A 22 2.51 1.53 -8.56
C GLY A 22 1.00 1.33 -8.77
N ASP A 23 0.63 0.37 -9.63
CA ASP A 23 -0.76 0.01 -9.88
C ASP A 23 -1.40 -0.74 -8.70
N GLU A 24 -0.66 -1.65 -8.06
CA GLU A 24 -1.10 -2.33 -6.84
C GLU A 24 -1.27 -1.35 -5.67
N ILE A 25 -0.41 -0.33 -5.60
CA ILE A 25 -0.57 0.77 -4.63
C ILE A 25 -1.80 1.61 -4.96
N ARG A 26 -2.05 1.93 -6.23
CA ARG A 26 -3.28 2.67 -6.60
C ARG A 26 -4.52 1.88 -6.22
N GLU A 27 -4.47 0.56 -6.38
CA GLU A 27 -5.59 -0.31 -6.03
C GLU A 27 -5.84 -0.41 -4.53
N VAL A 28 -4.80 -0.62 -3.71
CA VAL A 28 -5.01 -0.70 -2.26
C VAL A 28 -5.62 0.60 -1.73
N LEU A 29 -5.24 1.75 -2.30
CA LEU A 29 -5.83 3.04 -1.97
C LEU A 29 -7.30 3.13 -2.40
N ARG A 30 -7.64 2.62 -3.59
CA ARG A 30 -9.02 2.55 -4.09
C ARG A 30 -9.89 1.68 -3.18
N LEU A 31 -9.41 0.49 -2.81
CA LEU A 31 -10.10 -0.44 -1.91
C LEU A 31 -10.28 0.15 -0.51
N ALA A 32 -9.28 0.86 0.01
CA ALA A 32 -9.35 1.55 1.30
C ALA A 32 -10.19 2.85 1.27
N GLY A 33 -10.67 3.30 0.10
CA GLY A 33 -11.38 4.58 -0.04
C GLY A 33 -10.50 5.80 0.27
N LEU A 34 -9.18 5.71 0.05
CA LEU A 34 -8.21 6.72 0.42
C LEU A 34 -7.71 7.50 -0.81
N THR A 35 -7.62 8.83 -0.65
CA THR A 35 -6.77 9.65 -1.53
C THR A 35 -5.30 9.51 -1.11
N GLY A 36 -4.36 9.91 -1.98
CA GLY A 36 -2.93 9.90 -1.62
C GLY A 36 -2.60 10.74 -0.37
N GLY A 37 -3.28 11.87 -0.18
CA GLY A 37 -3.14 12.68 1.03
C GLY A 37 -3.80 12.03 2.27
N GLY A 38 -4.92 11.32 2.09
CA GLY A 38 -5.54 10.53 3.16
C GLY A 38 -4.63 9.40 3.64
N ALA A 39 -4.07 8.63 2.68
CA ALA A 39 -3.11 7.57 2.95
C ALA A 39 -1.89 8.09 3.69
N ALA A 40 -1.31 9.20 3.22
CA ALA A 40 -0.16 9.83 3.85
C ALA A 40 -0.37 10.17 5.33
N LYS A 41 -1.57 10.64 5.70
CA LYS A 41 -1.93 10.92 7.09
C LYS A 41 -2.06 9.62 7.90
N LYS A 42 -2.72 8.60 7.36
CA LYS A 42 -2.94 7.32 8.04
C LYS A 42 -1.64 6.55 8.31
N VAL A 43 -0.67 6.63 7.40
CA VAL A 43 0.64 6.00 7.55
C VAL A 43 1.73 6.94 8.14
N GLY A 44 1.35 8.13 8.61
CA GLY A 44 2.25 8.99 9.40
C GLY A 44 3.35 9.74 8.62
N LEU A 45 3.17 10.06 7.33
CA LEU A 45 4.22 10.65 6.48
C LEU A 45 4.41 12.19 6.62
N GLY A 46 3.69 12.86 7.53
CA GLY A 46 3.84 14.29 7.81
C GLY A 46 3.36 15.24 6.69
N GLN A 47 3.72 16.53 6.80
CA GLN A 47 3.18 17.64 5.97
C GLN A 47 3.38 17.51 4.44
N LYS A 48 4.33 16.67 3.98
CA LYS A 48 4.59 16.42 2.53
C LYS A 48 4.39 14.96 2.13
N GLY A 49 3.63 14.22 2.94
CA GLY A 49 3.46 12.78 2.75
C GLY A 49 2.71 12.41 1.47
N ASP A 50 1.84 13.29 0.96
CA ASP A 50 1.13 13.09 -0.30
C ASP A 50 2.09 12.98 -1.50
N ARG A 51 3.18 13.77 -1.52
CA ARG A 51 4.26 13.64 -2.52
C ARG A 51 4.97 12.30 -2.40
N THR A 52 5.18 11.81 -1.19
CA THR A 52 5.78 10.47 -0.98
C THR A 52 4.86 9.38 -1.53
N VAL A 53 3.55 9.42 -1.26
CA VAL A 53 2.60 8.47 -1.85
C VAL A 53 2.57 8.55 -3.38
N ARG A 54 2.62 9.75 -3.97
CA ARG A 54 2.73 9.88 -5.44
C ARG A 54 3.99 9.24 -6.00
N ARG A 55 5.13 9.37 -5.32
CA ARG A 55 6.39 8.71 -5.73
C ARG A 55 6.33 7.19 -5.59
N TRP A 56 5.55 6.67 -4.64
CA TRP A 56 5.29 5.23 -4.57
C TRP A 56 4.48 4.74 -5.77
N ILE A 57 3.42 5.46 -6.11
CA ILE A 57 2.55 5.14 -7.28
C ILE A 57 3.32 5.29 -8.60
N GLY A 58 4.21 6.28 -8.71
CA GLY A 58 5.07 6.47 -9.87
C GLY A 58 6.31 5.57 -9.88
N GLU A 59 6.45 4.67 -8.90
CA GLU A 59 7.59 3.74 -8.73
C GLU A 59 8.96 4.44 -8.61
N GLU A 60 9.00 5.74 -8.36
CA GLU A 60 10.22 6.51 -8.11
C GLU A 60 10.88 6.12 -6.77
N THR A 61 10.07 5.69 -5.80
CA THR A 61 10.53 5.18 -4.51
C THR A 61 9.64 4.04 -4.06
N HIS A 62 10.16 3.10 -3.27
CA HIS A 62 9.36 1.99 -2.77
C HIS A 62 8.56 2.36 -1.52
N ILE A 63 7.36 1.80 -1.41
CA ILE A 63 6.58 1.83 -0.18
C ILE A 63 7.24 0.93 0.88
N PRO A 64 7.46 1.41 2.12
CA PRO A 64 7.90 0.55 3.22
C PRO A 64 6.83 -0.49 3.58
N TYR A 65 7.25 -1.70 3.98
CA TYR A 65 6.33 -2.77 4.37
C TYR A 65 5.28 -2.32 5.40
N ALA A 66 5.69 -1.60 6.45
CA ALA A 66 4.76 -1.14 7.49
C ALA A 66 3.65 -0.24 6.93
N ALA A 67 3.97 0.64 5.98
CA ALA A 67 2.96 1.48 5.33
C ALA A 67 2.03 0.65 4.45
N TRP A 68 2.57 -0.30 3.68
CA TRP A 68 1.79 -1.22 2.85
C TRP A 68 0.85 -2.08 3.70
N ALA A 69 1.36 -2.70 4.76
CA ALA A 69 0.61 -3.49 5.72
C ALA A 69 -0.61 -2.75 6.29
N LEU A 70 -0.41 -1.52 6.79
CA LEU A 70 -1.50 -0.69 7.28
C LEU A 70 -2.56 -0.41 6.20
N LEU A 71 -2.13 -0.15 4.96
CA LEU A 71 -3.04 0.06 3.84
C LEU A 71 -3.81 -1.21 3.48
N CYS A 72 -3.19 -2.39 3.52
CA CYS A 72 -3.87 -3.68 3.31
C CYS A 72 -4.96 -3.92 4.36
N ASP A 73 -4.67 -3.68 5.63
CA ASP A 73 -5.65 -3.82 6.71
C ASP A 73 -6.83 -2.85 6.52
N MET A 74 -6.54 -1.57 6.23
CA MET A 74 -7.57 -0.57 5.92
C MET A 74 -8.39 -0.89 4.65
N ALA A 75 -7.80 -1.61 3.69
CA ALA A 75 -8.47 -2.08 2.47
C ALA A 75 -9.28 -3.37 2.68
N GLY A 76 -9.28 -3.96 3.88
CA GLY A 76 -9.97 -5.22 4.16
C GLY A 76 -9.27 -6.45 3.62
N LEU A 77 -7.98 -6.35 3.27
CA LEU A 77 -7.15 -7.47 2.78
C LEU A 77 -6.53 -8.29 3.92
N GLY A 78 -6.79 -7.90 5.17
CA GLY A 78 -6.28 -8.54 6.38
C GLY A 78 -4.92 -8.01 6.81
N LYS A 79 -4.49 -8.51 7.98
CA LYS A 79 -3.23 -8.13 8.60
C LYS A 79 -2.11 -9.02 8.11
N ILE A 80 -1.44 -8.59 7.05
CA ILE A 80 -0.41 -9.38 6.35
C ILE A 80 0.86 -9.67 7.17
N TRP A 81 0.96 -9.11 8.38
CA TRP A 81 2.07 -9.32 9.32
C TRP A 81 1.77 -10.37 10.41
N GLU A 82 0.50 -10.76 10.58
CA GLU A 82 0.16 -11.86 11.47
C GLU A 82 0.45 -13.18 10.75
N GLU A 83 1.14 -14.11 11.42
CA GLU A 83 1.19 -15.50 10.97
C GLU A 83 -0.16 -16.13 11.31
N GLY A 84 -0.83 -16.69 10.29
CA GLY A 84 -2.05 -17.48 10.48
C GLY A 84 -1.77 -18.84 11.08
#